data_AF-A0AAU8TDM4-F1
#
_entry.id   AF-A0AAU8TDM4-F1
#
_cell.length_a   1.000
_cell.length_b   1.000
_cell.length_c   1.000
_cell.angle_alpha   90.00
_cell.angle_beta   90.00
_cell.angle_gamma   90.00
#
_symmetry.space_group_name_H-M   'P 1'
#
loop_
_entity.id
_entity.type
_entity.pdbx_description
1 polymer ?
#
loop_
_entity_poly.entity_id
_entity_poly.type
_entity_poly.pdbx_seq_one_letter_code
_entity_poly.pdbx_strand_id
1 'polypeptide(L)'
;MKIKVTRFAFISAVALSAGYVEAQTIPPPCERYITAVNICGADLVRLEETTKPEKAASARASMNDTVKTLTSGMREVVRRKGVDEAAKLCASPAFSSQMIPQITNMMTMLSTGDAASEGCQDAYGRLVLPTLTQ
;
A
#
# COMPACT_ATOMS: atom_id res chain seq x y z
N MET A 1 -11.76 -8.57 -57.75
CA MET A 1 -10.32 -8.42 -57.48
C MET A 1 -9.95 -6.94 -57.58
N LYS A 2 -9.68 -6.28 -56.45
CA LYS A 2 -8.94 -5.01 -56.30
C LYS A 2 -8.85 -4.70 -54.80
N ILE A 3 -7.75 -5.16 -54.21
CA ILE A 3 -7.34 -4.89 -52.84
C ILE A 3 -6.71 -3.49 -52.83
N LYS A 4 -7.18 -2.60 -51.96
CA LYS A 4 -6.48 -1.36 -51.58
C LYS A 4 -6.38 -1.32 -50.07
N VAL A 5 -5.29 -1.87 -49.54
CA VAL A 5 -4.90 -1.76 -48.13
C VAL A 5 -3.89 -0.63 -48.05
N THR A 6 -4.32 0.54 -47.61
CA THR A 6 -3.41 1.63 -47.23
C THR A 6 -4.09 2.54 -46.21
N ARG A 7 -3.84 2.27 -44.93
CA ARG A 7 -3.39 3.25 -43.93
C ARG A 7 -3.33 2.59 -42.55
N PHE A 8 -2.12 2.59 -42.00
CA PHE A 8 -1.82 2.42 -40.58
C PHE A 8 -2.76 3.27 -39.73
N ALA A 9 -3.49 2.63 -38.83
CA ALA A 9 -4.06 3.25 -37.65
C ALA A 9 -3.96 2.23 -36.52
N PHE A 10 -2.77 2.20 -35.91
CA PHE A 10 -2.50 1.55 -34.64
C PHE A 10 -3.22 2.38 -33.58
N ILE A 11 -4.47 2.05 -33.27
CA ILE A 11 -5.19 2.63 -32.13
C ILE A 11 -5.38 1.51 -31.13
N SER A 12 -4.34 1.32 -30.32
CA SER A 12 -4.40 0.64 -29.03
C SER A 12 -5.29 1.47 -28.10
N ALA A 13 -6.62 1.32 -28.24
CA ALA A 13 -7.55 1.74 -27.21
C ALA A 13 -7.66 0.60 -26.20
N VAL A 14 -6.65 0.46 -25.35
CA VAL A 14 -6.84 -0.18 -24.05
C VAL A 14 -7.72 0.78 -23.26
N ALA A 15 -9.03 0.59 -23.38
CA ALA A 15 -10.02 1.22 -22.53
C ALA A 15 -9.87 0.63 -21.13
N LEU A 16 -8.87 1.11 -20.39
CA LEU A 16 -8.85 1.05 -18.94
C LEU A 16 -9.99 1.94 -18.44
N SER A 17 -10.73 1.40 -17.47
CA SER A 17 -11.63 2.09 -16.54
C SER A 17 -12.93 2.71 -17.09
N ALA A 18 -13.95 1.87 -17.28
CA ALA A 18 -15.26 2.17 -16.70
C ALA A 18 -15.19 1.62 -15.26
N GLY A 19 -15.17 2.41 -14.18
CA GLY A 19 -16.10 3.51 -13.90
C GLY A 19 -17.34 2.90 -13.24
N TYR A 20 -17.78 3.43 -12.09
CA TYR A 20 -19.02 3.05 -11.37
C TYR A 20 -18.94 1.82 -10.44
N VAL A 21 -18.00 1.86 -9.50
CA VAL A 21 -18.32 1.53 -8.11
C VAL A 21 -17.85 2.71 -7.27
N GLU A 22 -18.78 3.60 -6.91
CA GLU A 22 -18.57 4.66 -5.91
C GLU A 22 -18.49 4.07 -4.50
N ALA A 23 -17.54 3.15 -4.27
CA ALA A 23 -17.21 2.68 -2.94
C ALA A 23 -16.04 3.49 -2.39
N GLN A 24 -16.21 4.82 -2.27
CA GLN A 24 -15.23 5.77 -1.68
C GLN A 24 -13.80 5.23 -1.63
N THR A 25 -13.24 5.01 -2.82
CA THR A 25 -12.04 4.19 -2.97
C THR A 25 -10.88 4.92 -2.31
N ILE A 26 -10.21 4.25 -1.37
CA ILE A 26 -8.96 4.75 -0.81
C ILE A 26 -8.00 4.99 -1.99
N PRO A 27 -7.43 6.20 -2.14
CA PRO A 27 -6.64 6.49 -3.32
C PRO A 27 -5.34 5.67 -3.31
N PRO A 28 -4.78 5.36 -4.50
CA PRO A 28 -3.63 4.45 -4.61
C PRO A 28 -2.42 4.79 -3.72
N PRO A 29 -2.04 6.06 -3.49
CA PRO A 29 -0.94 6.38 -2.59
C PRO A 29 -1.19 5.96 -1.13
N CYS A 30 -2.42 6.15 -0.64
CA CYS A 30 -2.81 5.71 0.71
C CYS A 30 -2.90 4.18 0.80
N GLU A 31 -3.42 3.55 -0.27
CA GLU A 31 -3.55 2.10 -0.35
C GLU A 31 -2.18 1.41 -0.28
N ARG A 32 -1.18 1.91 -1.01
CA ARG A 32 0.20 1.38 -0.95
C ARG A 32 0.75 1.33 0.48
N TYR A 33 0.52 2.40 1.25
CA TYR A 33 0.94 2.44 2.65
C TYR A 33 0.20 1.39 3.49
N ILE A 34 -1.13 1.30 3.39
CA ILE A 34 -1.94 0.30 4.10
C ILE A 34 -1.49 -1.12 3.75
N THR A 35 -1.27 -1.40 2.45
CA THR A 35 -0.80 -2.69 1.97
C THR A 35 0.55 -3.05 2.56
N ALA A 36 1.50 -2.10 2.61
CA ALA A 36 2.81 -2.33 3.19
C ALA A 36 2.73 -2.62 4.70
N VAL A 37 1.93 -1.84 5.46
CA VAL A 37 1.69 -2.13 6.89
C VAL A 37 1.07 -3.52 7.08
N ASN A 38 0.08 -3.89 6.26
CA ASN A 38 -0.60 -5.17 6.40
C ASN A 38 0.31 -6.37 6.12
N ILE A 39 1.07 -6.32 5.02
CA ILE A 39 1.95 -7.42 4.62
C ILE A 39 3.14 -7.54 5.59
N CYS A 40 3.86 -6.44 5.84
CA CYS A 40 5.01 -6.46 6.74
C CYS A 40 4.61 -6.68 8.20
N GLY A 41 3.41 -6.22 8.59
CA GLY A 41 2.83 -6.50 9.90
C GLY A 41 2.53 -7.98 10.10
N ALA A 42 2.04 -8.68 9.08
CA ALA A 42 1.84 -10.13 9.14
C ALA A 42 3.17 -10.89 9.32
N ASP A 43 4.23 -10.46 8.63
CA ASP A 43 5.57 -11.02 8.82
C ASP A 43 6.09 -10.78 10.24
N LEU A 44 5.81 -9.62 10.84
CA LEU A 44 6.18 -9.34 12.24
C LEU A 44 5.42 -10.24 13.22
N VAL A 45 4.12 -10.45 12.99
CA VAL A 45 3.33 -11.39 13.80
C VAL A 45 3.90 -12.79 13.67
N ARG A 46 4.29 -13.22 12.47
CA ARG A 46 4.93 -14.53 12.24
C ARG A 46 6.28 -14.64 12.97
N LEU A 47 7.08 -13.58 12.99
CA LEU A 47 8.33 -13.54 13.75
C LEU A 47 8.09 -13.62 15.27
N GLU A 48 7.08 -12.93 15.80
CA GLU A 48 6.71 -13.04 17.22
C GLU A 48 6.12 -14.44 17.53
N GLU A 49 5.38 -15.06 16.61
CA GLU A 49 4.89 -16.45 16.76
C GLU A 49 6.04 -17.46 16.92
N THR A 50 7.17 -17.25 16.24
CA THR A 50 8.33 -18.14 16.33
C THR A 50 9.26 -17.81 17.50
N THR A 51 9.39 -16.52 17.87
CA THR A 51 10.37 -16.08 18.87
C THR A 51 9.78 -15.84 20.26
N LYS A 52 8.50 -15.43 20.36
CA LYS A 52 7.78 -15.10 21.59
C LYS A 52 6.31 -15.52 21.50
N PRO A 53 6.02 -16.83 21.46
CA PRO A 53 4.68 -17.35 21.20
C PRO A 53 3.64 -16.86 22.21
N GLU A 54 4.04 -16.50 23.43
CA GLU A 54 3.17 -15.93 24.46
C GLU A 54 2.63 -14.53 24.10
N LYS A 55 3.30 -13.82 23.18
CA LYS A 55 2.89 -12.49 22.68
C LYS A 55 2.23 -12.53 21.31
N ALA A 56 2.20 -13.67 20.64
CA ALA A 56 1.68 -13.81 19.28
C ALA A 56 0.21 -13.34 19.16
N ALA A 57 -0.64 -13.75 20.09
CA ALA A 57 -2.06 -13.40 20.07
C ALA A 57 -2.29 -11.89 20.23
N SER A 58 -1.55 -11.25 21.13
CA SER A 58 -1.64 -9.80 21.34
C SER A 58 -1.03 -9.01 20.18
N ALA A 59 0.08 -9.49 19.61
CA ALA A 59 0.69 -8.91 18.41
C ALA A 59 -0.28 -8.96 17.21
N ARG A 60 -0.93 -10.12 16.97
CA ARG A 60 -1.93 -10.28 15.91
C ARG A 60 -3.13 -9.35 16.11
N ALA A 61 -3.64 -9.26 17.34
CA ALA A 61 -4.75 -8.36 17.66
C ALA A 61 -4.37 -6.88 17.44
N SER A 62 -3.17 -6.48 17.90
CA SER A 62 -2.65 -5.12 17.73
C SER A 62 -2.45 -4.78 16.24
N MET A 63 -1.94 -5.71 15.43
CA MET A 63 -1.75 -5.49 14.01
C MET A 63 -3.08 -5.36 13.26
N ASN A 64 -4.05 -6.23 13.57
CA ASN A 64 -5.39 -6.15 12.99
C ASN A 64 -6.08 -4.83 13.34
N ASP A 65 -5.96 -4.37 14.59
CA ASP A 65 -6.50 -3.08 15.03
C ASP A 65 -5.81 -1.91 14.33
N THR A 66 -4.48 -1.97 14.16
CA THR A 66 -3.70 -0.96 13.44
C THR A 66 -4.16 -0.83 11.99
N VAL A 67 -4.26 -1.94 11.26
CA VAL A 67 -4.71 -1.94 9.85
C VAL A 67 -6.15 -1.45 9.74
N LYS A 68 -7.03 -1.87 10.66
CA LYS A 68 -8.42 -1.43 10.70
C LYS A 68 -8.55 0.07 10.94
N THR A 69 -7.84 0.59 11.93
CA THR A 69 -7.83 2.01 12.30
C THR A 69 -7.23 2.87 11.19
N LEU A 70 -6.16 2.40 10.54
CA LEU A 70 -5.57 3.09 9.42
C LEU A 70 -6.53 3.14 8.23
N THR A 71 -7.15 2.00 7.89
CA THR A 71 -8.11 1.90 6.78
C THR A 71 -9.35 2.77 7.04
N SER A 72 -9.90 2.75 8.26
CA SER A 72 -11.05 3.58 8.62
C SER A 72 -10.70 5.06 8.64
N GLY A 73 -9.52 5.43 9.17
CA GLY A 73 -9.00 6.79 9.14
C GLY A 73 -8.84 7.33 7.73
N MET A 74 -8.27 6.54 6.81
CA MET A 74 -8.13 6.95 5.40
C MET A 74 -9.47 7.08 4.70
N ARG A 75 -10.41 6.16 4.94
CA ARG A 75 -11.79 6.30 4.44
C ARG A 75 -12.46 7.56 4.97
N GLU A 76 -12.25 7.90 6.23
CA GLU A 76 -12.81 9.14 6.80
C GLU A 76 -12.18 10.40 6.18
N VAL A 77 -10.87 10.39 5.89
CA VAL A 77 -10.21 11.47 5.15
C VAL A 77 -10.80 11.61 3.75
N VAL A 78 -10.97 10.51 3.02
CA VAL A 78 -11.63 10.49 1.71
C VAL A 78 -13.06 11.03 1.81
N ARG A 79 -13.82 10.61 2.83
CA ARG A 79 -15.20 11.05 3.05
C ARG A 79 -15.29 12.56 3.31
N ARG A 80 -14.33 13.13 4.05
CA ARG A 80 -14.33 14.55 4.43
C ARG A 80 -13.74 15.47 3.39
N LYS A 81 -12.67 15.04 2.71
CA LYS A 81 -11.85 15.89 1.85
C LYS A 81 -11.94 15.53 0.36
N GLY A 82 -12.55 14.40 0.04
CA GLY A 82 -12.56 13.84 -1.31
C GLY A 82 -11.30 13.02 -1.61
N VAL A 83 -11.40 12.23 -2.68
CA VAL A 83 -10.36 11.28 -3.11
C VAL A 83 -9.07 12.00 -3.49
N ASP A 84 -9.16 13.13 -4.22
CA ASP A 84 -7.99 13.86 -4.73
C ASP A 84 -7.15 14.45 -3.60
N GLU A 85 -7.79 15.05 -2.60
CA GLU A 85 -7.08 15.66 -1.48
C GLU A 85 -6.49 14.60 -0.55
N ALA A 86 -7.18 13.47 -0.37
CA ALA A 86 -6.62 12.31 0.31
C ALA A 86 -5.39 11.75 -0.42
N ALA A 87 -5.43 11.70 -1.76
CA ALA A 87 -4.31 11.24 -2.58
C ALA A 87 -3.08 12.15 -2.40
N LYS A 88 -3.28 13.47 -2.44
CA LYS A 88 -2.22 14.46 -2.19
C LYS A 88 -1.65 14.34 -0.78
N LEU A 89 -2.49 14.15 0.23
CA LEU A 89 -2.04 13.95 1.60
C LEU A 89 -1.13 12.73 1.71
N CYS A 90 -1.55 11.58 1.19
CA CYS A 90 -0.75 10.36 1.25
C CYS A 90 0.50 10.38 0.36
N ALA A 91 0.50 11.19 -0.70
CA ALA A 91 1.68 11.45 -1.52
C ALA A 91 2.59 12.55 -0.93
N SER A 92 2.16 13.26 0.12
CA SER A 92 2.89 14.40 0.64
C SER A 92 4.16 13.98 1.39
N PRO A 93 5.21 14.83 1.40
CA PRO A 93 6.39 14.63 2.21
C PRO A 93 6.07 14.56 3.71
N ALA A 94 5.08 15.31 4.18
CA ALA A 94 4.67 15.33 5.59
C ALA A 94 4.08 13.99 6.04
N PHE A 95 3.27 13.35 5.18
CA PHE A 95 2.78 12.01 5.45
C PHE A 95 3.92 10.99 5.39
N SER A 96 4.73 11.06 4.35
CA SER A 96 5.86 10.14 4.12
C SER A 96 6.86 10.18 5.27
N SER A 97 7.21 11.36 5.80
CA SER A 97 8.16 11.52 6.89
C SER A 97 7.68 10.97 8.23
N GLN A 98 6.36 10.87 8.44
CA GLN A 98 5.79 10.25 9.64
C GLN A 98 5.58 8.75 9.47
N MET A 99 5.19 8.32 8.28
CA MET A 99 4.66 6.98 8.03
C MET A 99 5.71 6.00 7.52
N ILE A 100 6.63 6.45 6.66
CA ILE A 100 7.72 5.60 6.14
C ILE A 100 8.65 5.10 7.25
N PRO A 101 9.07 5.91 8.24
CA PRO A 101 9.93 5.41 9.33
C PRO A 101 9.31 4.26 10.10
N GLN A 102 7.98 4.21 10.22
CA GLN A 102 7.30 3.10 10.89
C GLN A 102 7.55 1.79 10.16
N ILE A 103 7.34 1.77 8.83
CA ILE A 103 7.57 0.55 8.03
C ILE A 103 9.07 0.25 7.90
N THR A 104 9.92 1.27 7.80
CA THR A 104 11.39 1.07 7.83
C THR A 104 11.84 0.38 9.12
N ASN A 105 11.25 0.74 10.27
CA ASN A 105 11.53 0.06 11.54
C ASN A 105 11.03 -1.39 11.54
N MET A 106 9.84 -1.66 10.96
CA MET A 106 9.36 -3.04 10.77
C MET A 106 10.33 -3.85 9.90
N MET A 107 10.70 -3.32 8.74
CA MET A 107 11.67 -3.93 7.82
C MET A 107 13.01 -4.20 8.50
N THR A 108 13.48 -3.28 9.33
CA THR A 108 14.74 -3.45 10.08
C THR A 108 14.63 -4.65 11.04
N MET A 109 13.56 -4.72 11.85
CA MET A 109 13.33 -5.86 12.75
C MET A 109 13.20 -7.18 11.98
N LEU A 110 12.45 -7.18 10.89
CA LEU A 110 12.26 -8.36 10.05
C LEU A 110 13.57 -8.82 9.40
N SER A 111 14.41 -7.88 8.95
CA SER A 111 15.72 -8.20 8.38
C SER A 111 16.68 -8.75 9.43
N THR A 112 16.66 -8.22 10.66
CA THR A 112 17.49 -8.76 11.75
C THR A 112 17.08 -10.16 12.18
N GLY A 113 15.81 -10.53 11.96
CA GLY A 113 15.28 -11.87 12.25
C GLY A 113 15.18 -12.79 11.03
N ASP A 114 15.71 -12.39 9.87
CA ASP A 114 15.56 -13.09 8.58
C ASP A 114 14.10 -13.51 8.27
N ALA A 115 13.15 -12.63 8.63
CA ALA A 115 11.72 -12.92 8.63
C ALA A 115 10.94 -12.12 7.57
N ALA A 116 11.59 -11.20 6.86
CA ALA A 116 10.98 -10.41 5.80
C ALA A 116 10.69 -11.30 4.59
N SER A 117 9.41 -11.47 4.24
CA SER A 117 9.01 -12.13 3.00
C SER A 117 9.32 -11.25 1.77
N GLU A 118 9.43 -11.88 0.60
CA GLU A 118 9.50 -11.16 -0.69
C GLU A 118 8.32 -10.19 -0.86
N GLY A 119 7.12 -10.58 -0.40
CA GLY A 119 5.95 -9.72 -0.43
C GLY A 119 6.10 -8.44 0.39
N CYS A 120 6.69 -8.52 1.58
CA CYS A 120 6.96 -7.35 2.41
C CYS A 120 8.07 -6.46 1.80
N GLN A 121 9.13 -7.07 1.26
CA GLN A 121 10.19 -6.35 0.54
C GLN A 121 9.64 -5.57 -0.67
N ASP A 122 8.80 -6.22 -1.47
CA ASP A 122 8.14 -5.60 -2.63
C ASP A 122 7.19 -4.48 -2.22
N ALA A 123 6.37 -4.69 -1.18
CA ALA A 123 5.44 -3.69 -0.68
C ALA A 123 6.19 -2.46 -0.14
N TYR A 124 7.28 -2.68 0.59
CA TYR A 124 8.16 -1.62 1.06
C TYR A 124 8.82 -0.87 -0.11
N GLY A 125 9.37 -1.59 -1.10
CA GLY A 125 9.96 -1.00 -2.29
C GLY A 125 9.00 -0.09 -3.04
N ARG A 126 7.76 -0.54 -3.27
CA ARG A 126 6.70 0.26 -3.92
C ARG A 126 6.30 1.50 -3.12
N LEU A 127 6.51 1.50 -1.80
CA LEU A 127 6.25 2.64 -0.94
C LEU A 127 7.38 3.67 -0.99
N VAL A 128 8.64 3.23 -0.94
CA VAL A 128 9.80 4.15 -0.83
C VAL A 128 10.34 4.64 -2.17
N LEU A 129 10.21 3.85 -3.25
CA LEU A 129 10.71 4.25 -4.57
C LEU A 129 10.09 5.56 -5.08
N PRO A 130 8.76 5.79 -4.98
CA PRO A 130 8.16 7.07 -5.38
C PRO A 130 8.59 8.27 -4.52
N THR A 131 9.14 8.04 -3.32
CA THR A 131 9.64 9.10 -2.46
C THR A 131 11.11 9.46 -2.70
N LEU A 132 11.89 8.59 -3.34
CA LEU A 132 13.29 8.87 -3.68
C LEU A 132 13.44 9.67 -4.97
N THR A 133 12.39 9.74 -5.78
CA THR A 133 12.38 10.42 -7.09
C THR A 133 11.69 11.81 -7.05
N GLN A 134 11.29 12.28 -5.87
CA GLN A 134 10.73 13.61 -5.64
C GLN A 134 11.76 14.52 -4.96
#